data_AF-F9Q7J5-F1
#
_entry.id   AF-F9Q7J5-F1
#
_cell.length_a   1.000
_cell.length_b   1.000
_cell.length_c   1.000
_cell.angle_alpha   90.00
_cell.angle_beta   90.00
_cell.angle_gamma   90.00
#
_symmetry.space_group_name_H-M   'P 1'
#
loop_
_entity.id
_entity.type
_entity.pdbx_description
1 polymer ?
#
loop_
_entity_poly.entity_id
_entity_poly.type
_entity_poly.pdbx_seq_one_letter_code
_entity_poly.pdbx_strand_id
1 'polypeptide(L)'
;MNALLSFHPALLALFAGLFTWLCTIIGSAPVFLFKQVNRKFLDAMMGFAAGVMIAASFWSLLEPSLEFGKTNGDTYYWLPTLIGFYLVADFYA
;
A
#
# COMPACT_ATOMS: atom_id res chain seq x y z
N MET A 1 4.98 -2.57 -25.93
CA MET A 1 4.03 -2.38 -24.82
C MET A 1 2.83 -3.35 -24.83
N ASN A 2 2.60 -4.11 -25.91
CA ASN A 2 1.49 -5.09 -26.02
C ASN A 2 1.86 -6.56 -25.69
N ALA A 3 3.12 -6.84 -25.34
CA ALA A 3 3.61 -8.22 -25.08
C ALA A 3 3.48 -8.66 -23.60
N LEU A 4 3.22 -7.73 -22.68
CA LEU A 4 3.11 -8.01 -21.24
C LEU A 4 1.66 -8.22 -20.79
N LEU A 5 0.68 -7.69 -21.54
CA LEU A 5 -0.76 -7.79 -21.26
C LEU A 5 -1.38 -9.14 -21.68
N SER A 6 -0.65 -9.98 -22.40
CA SER A 6 -1.09 -11.33 -22.79
C SER A 6 -0.86 -12.37 -21.69
N PHE A 7 -0.07 -12.05 -20.66
CA PHE A 7 0.19 -12.96 -19.53
C PHE A 7 -0.89 -12.84 -18.45
N HIS A 8 -1.15 -13.95 -17.77
CA HIS A 8 -2.16 -14.03 -16.71
C HIS A 8 -1.83 -13.00 -15.60
N PRO A 9 -2.75 -12.06 -15.25
CA PRO A 9 -2.48 -10.98 -14.30
C PRO A 9 -2.02 -11.47 -12.92
N ALA A 10 -2.46 -12.67 -12.51
CA ALA A 10 -1.98 -13.32 -11.29
C ALA A 10 -0.46 -13.60 -11.30
N LEU A 11 0.13 -13.92 -12.45
CA LEU A 11 1.55 -14.24 -12.57
C LEU A 11 2.40 -12.96 -12.49
N LEU A 12 1.89 -11.85 -13.03
CA LEU A 12 2.47 -10.52 -12.88
C LEU A 12 2.44 -10.05 -11.42
N ALA A 13 1.29 -10.20 -10.76
CA ALA A 13 1.13 -9.88 -9.34
C ALA A 13 2.03 -10.76 -8.45
N LEU A 14 2.23 -12.04 -8.82
CA LEU A 14 3.14 -12.94 -8.14
C LEU A 14 4.59 -12.45 -8.20
N PHE A 15 5.09 -12.07 -9.38
CA PHE A 15 6.44 -11.53 -9.52
C PHE A 15 6.61 -10.18 -8.81
N ALA A 16 5.60 -9.30 -8.87
CA ALA A 16 5.61 -8.04 -8.13
C ALA A 16 5.62 -8.26 -6.61
N GLY A 17 4.86 -9.25 -6.11
CA GLY A 17 4.86 -9.67 -4.72
C GLY A 17 6.20 -10.25 -4.27
N LEU A 18 6.80 -11.14 -5.07
CA LEU A 18 8.13 -11.70 -4.81
C LEU A 18 9.20 -10.60 -4.78
N PHE A 19 9.13 -9.64 -5.69
CA PHE A 19 10.03 -8.49 -5.69
C PHE A 19 9.90 -7.67 -4.39
N THR A 20 8.67 -7.38 -3.96
CA THR A 20 8.41 -6.65 -2.71
C THR A 20 8.95 -7.41 -1.50
N TRP A 21 8.78 -8.73 -1.48
CA TRP A 21 9.30 -9.60 -0.43
C TRP A 21 10.83 -9.60 -0.37
N LEU A 22 11.51 -9.62 -1.52
CA LEU A 22 12.96 -9.47 -1.58
C LEU A 22 13.43 -8.11 -1.04
N CYS A 23 12.72 -7.03 -1.35
CA CYS A 23 13.00 -5.72 -0.78
C CYS A 23 12.89 -5.72 0.76
N THR A 24 11.93 -6.43 1.35
CA THR A 24 11.82 -6.60 2.82
C THR A 24 12.99 -7.40 3.39
N ILE A 25 13.43 -8.46 2.72
CA ILE A 25 14.61 -9.23 3.13
C ILE A 25 15.86 -8.34 3.14
N ILE A 26 16.06 -7.56 2.07
CA ILE A 26 17.19 -6.63 1.98
C ILE A 26 17.08 -5.53 3.04
N GLY A 27 15.89 -4.95 3.25
CA GLY A 27 15.66 -3.91 4.25
C GLY A 27 15.82 -4.37 5.70
N SER A 28 15.63 -5.67 5.98
CA SER A 28 15.84 -6.26 7.31
C SER A 28 17.27 -6.77 7.54
N ALA A 29 18.09 -6.90 6.50
CA ALA A 29 19.49 -7.31 6.60
C ALA A 29 20.35 -6.49 7.60
N PRO A 30 20.16 -5.16 7.78
CA PRO A 30 20.93 -4.37 8.76
C PRO A 30 20.76 -4.84 10.22
N VAL A 31 19.70 -5.59 10.53
CA VAL A 31 19.42 -6.10 11.88
C VAL A 31 20.50 -7.10 12.35
N PHE A 32 21.21 -7.76 11.43
CA PHE A 32 22.29 -8.69 11.75
C PHE A 32 23.60 -7.98 12.13
N LEU A 33 23.78 -6.73 11.72
CA LEU A 33 24.97 -5.92 12.02
C LEU A 33 24.77 -5.04 13.26
N PHE A 34 23.55 -4.53 13.47
CA PHE A 34 23.23 -3.60 14.57
C PHE A 34 22.23 -4.22 15.54
N LYS A 35 22.73 -4.81 16.63
CA LYS A 35 21.92 -5.44 17.69
C LYS A 35 21.25 -4.43 18.65
N GLN A 36 21.71 -3.17 18.63
CA GLN A 36 21.21 -2.06 19.45
C GLN A 36 20.89 -0.88 18.54
N VAL A 37 19.61 -0.69 18.22
CA VAL A 37 19.14 0.42 17.38
C VAL A 37 18.63 1.55 18.28
N ASN A 38 19.03 2.78 18.02
CA ASN A 38 18.52 3.94 18.76
C ASN A 38 17.02 4.08 18.53
N ARG A 39 16.22 4.11 19.60
CA ARG A 39 14.76 4.28 19.54
C ARG A 39 14.32 5.44 18.64
N LYS A 40 15.03 6.58 18.68
CA LYS A 40 14.71 7.74 17.83
C LYS A 40 14.82 7.42 16.32
N PHE A 41 15.78 6.59 15.94
CA PHE A 41 15.96 6.17 14.55
C PHE A 41 14.87 5.17 14.13
N LEU A 42 14.52 4.24 15.03
CA LEU A 42 13.42 3.30 14.79
C LEU A 42 12.07 4.03 14.64
N ASP A 43 11.79 5.00 15.52
CA ASP A 43 10.57 5.82 15.46
C ASP A 43 10.52 6.63 14.15
N ALA A 44 11.67 7.15 13.68
CA ALA A 44 11.75 7.83 12.39
C ALA A 44 11.47 6.89 11.21
N MET A 45 11.99 5.67 11.22
CA MET A 45 11.72 4.68 10.17
C MET A 45 10.26 4.21 10.16
N MET A 46 9.66 4.01 11.33
CA MET A 46 8.24 3.66 11.47
C MET A 46 7.34 4.81 11.00
N GLY A 47 7.67 6.06 11.35
CA GLY A 47 6.97 7.25 10.86
C GLY A 47 7.09 7.42 9.34
N PHE A 48 8.25 7.14 8.75
CA PHE A 48 8.43 7.15 7.30
C PHE A 48 7.57 6.09 6.61
N ALA A 49 7.58 4.85 7.12
CA ALA A 49 6.75 3.78 6.58
C ALA A 49 5.25 4.11 6.66
N ALA A 50 4.79 4.66 7.80
CA ALA A 50 3.41 5.12 7.96
C ALA A 50 3.06 6.23 6.95
N GLY A 51 3.96 7.19 6.74
CA GLY A 51 3.77 8.26 5.75
C GLY A 51 3.61 7.75 4.32
N VAL A 52 4.48 6.84 3.88
CA VAL A 52 4.41 6.24 2.53
C VAL A 52 3.10 5.48 2.32
N MET A 53 2.65 4.71 3.32
CA MET A 53 1.40 3.96 3.24
C MET A 53 0.17 4.87 3.15
N ILE A 54 0.15 5.97 3.90
CA ILE A 54 -0.94 6.96 3.84
C ILE A 54 -0.98 7.61 2.45
N ALA A 55 0.17 8.07 1.93
CA ALA A 55 0.25 8.67 0.60
C ALA A 55 -0.24 7.72 -0.51
N ALA A 56 0.26 6.48 -0.53
CA ALA A 56 -0.16 5.48 -1.50
C ALA A 56 -1.68 5.24 -1.45
N SER A 57 -2.28 5.22 -0.26
CA SER A 57 -3.72 5.02 -0.10
C SER A 57 -4.55 6.16 -0.70
N PHE A 58 -4.11 7.42 -0.56
CA PHE A 58 -4.84 8.56 -1.13
C PHE A 58 -4.77 8.61 -2.67
N TRP A 59 -3.59 8.47 -3.26
CA TRP A 59 -3.43 8.56 -4.72
C TRP A 59 -3.77 7.27 -5.47
N SER A 60 -3.42 6.11 -4.91
CA SER A 60 -3.59 4.82 -5.62
C SER A 60 -4.91 4.12 -5.30
N LEU A 61 -5.62 4.50 -4.24
CA LEU A 61 -6.87 3.84 -3.84
C LEU A 61 -8.05 4.80 -3.75
N LEU A 62 -7.91 5.95 -3.08
CA LEU A 62 -9.02 6.88 -2.87
C LEU A 62 -9.43 7.62 -4.15
N GLU A 63 -8.47 8.14 -4.91
CA GLU A 63 -8.74 8.78 -6.21
C GLU A 63 -9.44 7.83 -7.22
N PRO A 64 -8.90 6.63 -7.53
CA PRO A 64 -9.56 5.74 -8.48
C PRO A 64 -10.90 5.22 -7.96
N SER A 65 -11.03 4.92 -6.67
CA SER A 65 -12.32 4.44 -6.12
C SER A 65 -13.44 5.48 -6.23
N LEU A 66 -13.11 6.77 -6.14
CA LEU A 66 -14.07 7.85 -6.36
C LEU A 66 -14.50 7.96 -7.83
N GLU A 67 -13.57 7.79 -8.77
CA GLU A 67 -13.86 7.76 -10.21
C GLU A 67 -14.73 6.56 -10.61
N PHE A 68 -14.44 5.38 -10.05
CA PHE A 68 -15.28 4.20 -10.24
C PHE A 68 -16.70 4.44 -9.72
N GLY A 69 -16.86 5.08 -8.56
CA GLY A 69 -18.18 5.41 -8.00
C GLY A 69 -18.97 6.40 -8.86
N LYS A 70 -18.32 7.44 -9.42
CA LYS A 70 -18.96 8.42 -10.32
C LYS A 70 -19.43 7.79 -11.63
N THR A 71 -18.69 6.81 -12.15
CA THR A 71 -19.02 6.13 -13.41
C THR A 71 -20.23 5.21 -13.28
N ASN A 72 -20.50 4.67 -12.10
CA ASN A 72 -21.64 3.78 -11.82
C ASN A 72 -22.97 4.52 -11.55
N GLY A 73 -22.99 5.85 -11.61
CA GLY A 73 -24.23 6.65 -11.52
C GLY A 73 -24.80 6.84 -10.10
N ASP A 74 -24.09 6.39 -9.06
CA ASP A 74 -24.55 6.55 -7.68
C ASP A 74 -24.34 7.98 -7.19
N THR A 75 -25.43 8.65 -6.78
CA THR A 75 -25.40 10.00 -6.19
C THR A 75 -24.62 10.05 -4.86
N TYR A 76 -24.42 8.89 -4.24
CA TYR A 76 -23.71 8.71 -2.96
C TYR A 76 -22.34 8.02 -3.11
N TYR A 77 -21.63 8.19 -4.22
CA TYR A 77 -20.32 7.57 -4.49
C TYR A 77 -19.24 7.78 -3.41
N TRP A 78 -19.33 8.88 -2.66
CA TRP A 78 -18.43 9.24 -1.55
C TRP A 78 -18.72 8.43 -0.27
N LEU A 79 -19.95 7.94 -0.10
CA LEU A 79 -20.37 7.23 1.09
C LEU A 79 -19.68 5.85 1.25
N PRO A 80 -19.66 4.94 0.25
CA PRO A 80 -18.99 3.65 0.38
C PRO A 80 -17.46 3.77 0.42
N THR A 81 -16.86 4.77 -0.26
CA THR A 81 -15.42 5.03 -0.20
C THR A 81 -14.98 5.52 1.19
N LEU A 82 -15.76 6.43 1.80
CA LEU A 82 -15.51 6.85 3.18
C LEU A 82 -15.68 5.72 4.19
N ILE A 83 -16.79 4.97 4.10
CA ILE A 83 -17.08 3.89 5.03
C ILE A 83 -15.99 2.81 4.94
N GLY A 84 -15.55 2.46 3.73
CA GLY A 84 -14.46 1.51 3.52
C GLY A 84 -13.14 1.98 4.13
N PHE A 85 -12.76 3.25 3.93
CA PHE A 85 -11.54 3.80 4.52
C PHE A 85 -11.62 3.92 6.05
N TYR A 86 -12.78 4.31 6.58
CA TYR A 86 -13.01 4.45 8.03
C TYR A 86 -13.04 3.10 8.75
N LEU A 87 -13.73 2.10 8.21
CA LEU A 87 -13.75 0.74 8.78
C LEU A 87 -12.36 0.10 8.81
N VAL A 88 -11.56 0.32 7.77
CA VAL A 88 -10.16 -0.15 7.74
C VAL A 88 -9.32 0.55 8.81
N ALA A 89 -9.52 1.85 9.01
CA ALA A 89 -8.81 2.61 10.03
C ALA A 89 -9.19 2.17 11.46
N ASP A 90 -10.47 1.95 11.72
CA ASP A 90 -10.99 1.56 13.04
C ASP A 90 -10.62 0.12 13.42
N PHE A 91 -10.50 -0.78 12.42
CA PHE A 91 -10.05 -2.15 12.67
C PHE A 91 -8.56 -2.26 13.02
N TYR A 92 -7.75 -1.26 12.67
CA TYR A 92 -6.29 -1.26 12.88
C TYR A 92 -5.83 -0.31 14.02
N ALA A 93 -6.75 0.46 14.61
CA ALA A 93 -6.52 1.32 15.77
C ALA A 93 -6.62 0.53 17.08
#